data_AF-A0A6M0SKU0-F1
#
_entry.id   AF-A0A6M0SKU0-F1
#
_cell.length_a   1.000
_cell.length_b   1.000
_cell.length_c   1.000
_cell.angle_alpha   90.00
_cell.angle_beta   90.00
_cell.angle_gamma   90.00
#
_symmetry.space_group_name_H-M   'P 1'
#
loop_
_entity.id
_entity.type
_entity.pdbx_description
1 polymer ?
#
loop_
_entity_poly.entity_id
_entity_poly.type
_entity_poly.pdbx_seq_one_letter_code
_entity_poly.pdbx_strand_id
1 'polypeptide(L)'
;MVKQRKGIGRKPTKPSVDDFVAGGNDAELPTVSTTKEQTKEYNHRISLDVDEDLYMALKLAALKAKTPMVQMIRGILSEQVNT
;
A
#
# COMPACT_ATOMS: atom_id res chain seq x y z
N MET A 1 -5.17 22.93 -36.08
CA MET A 1 -4.49 23.48 -34.90
C MET A 1 -4.03 22.34 -34.00
N VAL A 2 -2.74 22.01 -33.99
CA VAL A 2 -2.17 20.93 -33.17
C VAL A 2 -1.65 21.55 -31.86
N LYS A 3 -2.29 21.23 -30.73
CA LYS A 3 -1.84 21.69 -29.40
C LYS A 3 -0.66 20.82 -28.93
N GLN A 4 0.56 21.33 -29.08
CA GLN A 4 1.73 20.75 -28.43
C GLN A 4 1.60 20.87 -26.91
N ARG A 5 1.59 19.74 -26.19
CA ARG A 5 1.59 19.71 -24.73
C ARG A 5 3.02 19.96 -24.24
N LYS A 6 3.20 21.12 -23.60
CA LYS A 6 4.44 21.61 -22.97
C LYS A 6 4.87 20.62 -21.87
N GLY A 7 6.00 19.95 -22.05
CA GLY A 7 6.56 19.02 -21.06
C GLY A 7 6.93 19.76 -19.78
N ILE A 8 6.36 19.35 -18.64
CA ILE A 8 6.69 19.91 -17.33
C ILE A 8 8.04 19.30 -16.91
N GLY A 9 9.05 20.17 -16.79
CA GLY A 9 10.45 19.82 -16.63
C GLY A 9 10.74 18.93 -15.42
N ARG A 10 11.65 17.98 -15.62
CA ARG A 10 12.30 17.23 -14.53
C ARG A 10 13.08 18.23 -13.67
N LYS A 11 12.91 18.18 -12.36
CA LYS A 11 13.76 18.93 -11.42
C LYS A 11 15.21 18.50 -11.62
N PRO A 12 16.19 19.41 -11.61
CA PRO A 12 17.60 19.04 -11.71
C PRO A 12 18.01 18.27 -10.45
N THR A 13 18.47 17.04 -10.64
CA THR A 13 19.26 16.30 -9.64
C THR A 13 20.50 17.10 -9.33
N LYS A 14 20.68 17.52 -8.07
CA LYS A 14 21.92 18.15 -7.61
C LYS A 14 23.05 17.11 -7.71
N PRO A 15 24.21 17.43 -8.31
CA PRO A 15 25.37 16.57 -8.24
C PRO A 15 26.12 16.79 -6.92
N SER A 16 26.56 15.66 -6.35
CA SER A 16 27.70 15.39 -5.45
C SER A 16 28.35 16.53 -4.66
N VAL A 17 28.61 16.27 -3.37
CA VAL A 17 29.93 16.51 -2.76
C VAL A 17 30.11 15.41 -1.70
N ASP A 18 31.33 14.87 -1.63
CA ASP A 18 31.89 13.99 -0.60
C ASP A 18 31.74 12.45 -0.78
N ASP A 19 32.88 11.78 -0.59
CA ASP A 19 33.11 10.33 -0.43
C ASP A 19 33.37 9.43 -1.64
N PHE A 20 34.30 9.85 -2.52
CA PHE A 20 35.20 8.84 -3.11
C PHE A 20 36.63 9.38 -3.21
N VAL A 21 37.27 9.50 -2.04
CA VAL A 21 38.71 9.67 -1.94
C VAL A 21 39.38 8.42 -2.51
N ALA A 22 40.19 8.64 -3.54
CA ALA A 22 41.06 7.65 -4.12
C ALA A 22 42.03 7.08 -3.07
N GLY A 23 42.21 5.76 -3.07
CA GLY A 23 43.46 5.14 -2.66
C GLY A 23 43.36 4.08 -1.57
N GLY A 24 43.42 2.81 -2.00
CA GLY A 24 44.32 1.85 -1.38
C GLY A 24 43.69 0.68 -0.62
N ASN A 25 44.22 -0.50 -0.94
CA ASN A 25 44.33 -1.73 -0.15
C ASN A 25 43.28 -2.84 -0.30
N ASP A 26 43.87 -4.00 -0.58
CA ASP A 26 43.41 -5.37 -0.46
C ASP A 26 42.66 -5.70 0.84
N ALA A 27 41.85 -6.75 0.69
CA ALA A 27 41.40 -7.72 1.69
C ALA A 27 40.18 -7.37 2.59
N GLU A 28 39.39 -8.44 2.78
CA GLU A 28 38.41 -8.71 3.83
C GLU A 28 36.93 -8.33 3.59
N LEU A 29 36.12 -9.40 3.49
CA LEU A 29 34.66 -9.43 3.57
C LEU A 29 34.18 -8.76 4.87
N PRO A 30 32.98 -8.15 4.85
CA PRO A 30 31.94 -8.68 5.74
C PRO A 30 30.53 -8.73 5.14
N THR A 31 29.88 -9.86 5.40
CA THR A 31 28.44 -10.14 5.55
C THR A 31 27.57 -8.93 5.90
N VAL A 32 26.54 -8.56 5.10
CA VAL A 32 25.23 -8.06 5.61
C VAL A 32 24.10 -8.16 4.55
N SER A 33 22.98 -8.78 4.97
CA SER A 33 21.59 -8.61 4.51
C SER A 33 21.21 -8.93 3.07
N THR A 34 20.77 -10.18 2.85
CA THR A 34 19.65 -10.46 1.95
C THR A 34 18.48 -9.54 2.31
N THR A 35 18.17 -8.61 1.42
CA THR A 35 17.02 -7.73 1.50
C THR A 35 15.76 -8.60 1.59
N LYS A 36 15.05 -8.58 2.73
CA LYS A 36 13.73 -9.22 2.82
C LYS A 36 12.85 -8.58 1.76
N GLU A 37 12.47 -9.34 0.73
CA GLU A 37 11.43 -8.92 -0.19
C GLU A 37 10.16 -8.67 0.63
N GLN A 38 9.86 -7.39 0.86
CA GLN A 38 8.55 -6.99 1.33
C GLN A 38 7.60 -7.20 0.16
N THR A 39 7.05 -8.41 0.05
CA THR A 39 5.87 -8.67 -0.78
C THR A 39 4.81 -7.66 -0.38
N LYS A 40 4.56 -6.69 -1.28
CA LYS A 40 3.52 -5.69 -1.08
C LYS A 40 2.19 -6.43 -1.00
N GLU A 41 1.58 -6.47 0.18
CA GLU A 41 0.21 -6.94 0.31
C GLU A 41 -0.71 -5.96 -0.43
N TYR A 42 -1.26 -6.41 -1.55
CA TYR A 42 -2.25 -5.64 -2.28
C TYR A 42 -3.59 -5.80 -1.58
N ASN A 43 -4.11 -4.70 -1.02
CA ASN A 43 -5.45 -4.66 -0.48
C ASN A 43 -6.47 -4.82 -1.62
N HIS A 44 -6.99 -6.03 -1.81
CA HIS A 44 -8.08 -6.29 -2.74
C HIS A 44 -9.37 -5.64 -2.24
N ARG A 45 -10.04 -4.89 -3.12
CA ARG A 45 -11.35 -4.29 -2.86
C ARG A 45 -12.41 -5.14 -3.56
N ILE A 46 -13.49 -5.42 -2.84
CA ILE A 46 -14.64 -6.17 -3.34
C ILE A 46 -15.85 -5.25 -3.20
N SER A 47 -16.65 -5.15 -4.25
CA SER A 47 -17.97 -4.52 -4.22
C SER A 47 -19.01 -5.60 -4.01
N LEU A 48 -19.96 -5.38 -3.11
CA LEU A 48 -21.05 -6.30 -2.80
C LEU A 48 -22.36 -5.60 -3.09
N ASP A 49 -23.22 -6.25 -3.85
CA ASP A 49 -24.62 -5.82 -4.01
C ASP A 49 -25.42 -6.37 -2.83
N VAL A 50 -26.18 -5.48 -2.20
CA VAL A 50 -26.94 -5.77 -0.98
C VAL A 50 -28.30 -5.12 -1.12
N ASP A 51 -29.36 -5.83 -0.72
CA ASP A 51 -30.71 -5.28 -0.68
C ASP A 51 -30.76 -4.04 0.25
N GLU A 52 -31.64 -3.10 -0.07
CA GLU A 52 -31.73 -1.82 0.64
C GLU A 52 -32.04 -2.00 2.13
N ASP A 53 -32.98 -2.90 2.46
CA ASP A 53 -33.36 -3.21 3.83
C ASP A 53 -32.18 -3.77 4.64
N LEU A 54 -31.41 -4.67 4.02
CA LEU A 54 -30.24 -5.29 4.65
C LEU A 54 -29.11 -4.29 4.81
N TYR A 55 -28.88 -3.42 3.83
CA TYR A 55 -27.92 -2.31 3.93
C TYR A 55 -28.27 -1.39 5.12
N MET A 56 -29.55 -1.02 5.27
CA MET A 56 -30.01 -0.18 6.37
C MET A 56 -29.86 -0.87 7.73
N ALA A 57 -30.22 -2.15 7.83
CA ALA A 57 -30.03 -2.94 9.04
C ALA A 57 -28.54 -3.01 9.45
N LEU A 58 -27.64 -3.29 8.49
CA LEU A 58 -26.20 -3.32 8.71
C LEU A 58 -25.65 -1.96 9.16
N LYS A 59 -26.13 -0.88 8.55
CA LYS A 59 -25.73 0.49 8.91
C LYS A 59 -26.14 0.86 10.33
N LEU A 60 -27.37 0.51 10.73
CA LEU A 60 -27.85 0.72 12.10
C LEU A 60 -27.09 -0.14 13.11
N ALA A 61 -26.81 -1.40 12.77
CA ALA A 61 -26.02 -2.28 13.62
C ALA A 61 -24.60 -1.76 13.84
N ALA A 62 -23.95 -1.28 12.77
CA ALA A 62 -22.63 -0.66 12.83
C ALA A 62 -22.60 0.58 13.71
N LEU A 63 -23.62 1.45 13.61
CA LEU A 63 -23.77 2.61 14.48
C LEU A 63 -23.93 2.21 15.95
N LYS A 64 -24.77 1.22 16.24
CA LYS A 64 -25.00 0.72 17.61
C LYS A 64 -23.73 0.12 18.23
N ALA A 65 -22.97 -0.63 17.42
CA ALA A 65 -21.71 -1.25 17.84
C ALA A 65 -20.53 -0.26 17.90
N LYS A 66 -20.68 0.97 17.39
CA LYS A 66 -19.61 1.96 17.21
C LYS A 66 -18.42 1.41 16.41
N THR A 67 -18.70 0.51 15.48
CA THR A 67 -17.69 -0.13 14.62
C THR A 67 -17.93 0.24 13.16
N PRO A 68 -16.88 0.41 12.34
CA PRO A 68 -17.04 0.57 10.91
C PRO A 68 -17.77 -0.62 10.29
N MET A 69 -18.76 -0.36 9.45
CA MET A 69 -19.54 -1.39 8.75
C MET A 69 -18.64 -2.40 8.00
N VAL A 70 -17.55 -1.94 7.40
CA VAL A 70 -16.58 -2.80 6.70
C VAL A 70 -15.91 -3.82 7.64
N GLN A 71 -15.63 -3.43 8.89
CA GLN A 71 -15.03 -4.36 9.87
C GLN A 71 -16.03 -5.43 10.29
N MET A 72 -17.30 -5.06 10.47
CA MET A 72 -18.36 -6.04 10.75
C MET A 72 -18.52 -7.05 9.61
N ILE A 73 -18.59 -6.57 8.36
CA ILE A 73 -18.70 -7.44 7.19
C ILE A 73 -17.48 -8.37 7.09
N ARG A 74 -16.27 -7.84 7.32
CA ARG A 74 -15.05 -8.67 7.33
C ARG A 74 -15.12 -9.75 8.43
N GLY A 75 -15.62 -9.42 9.62
CA GLY A 75 -15.83 -10.37 10.71
C GLY A 75 -16.77 -11.52 10.32
N ILE A 76 -17.95 -11.18 9.80
CA ILE A 76 -18.96 -12.15 9.34
C ILE A 76 -18.39 -13.06 8.24
N LEU A 77 -17.73 -12.47 7.23
CA LEU A 77 -17.12 -13.24 6.15
C LEU A 77 -15.98 -14.14 6.67
N SER A 78 -15.17 -13.67 7.62
CA SER A 78 -14.10 -14.47 8.19
C SER A 78 -14.61 -15.64 9.02
N GLU A 79 -15.76 -15.50 9.67
CA GLU A 79 -16.39 -16.60 10.40
C GLU A 79 -16.88 -17.68 9.43
N GLN A 80 -17.60 -17.28 8.38
CA GLN A 80 -18.16 -18.21 7.40
C GLN A 80 -17.10 -18.94 6.55
N VAL A 81 -15.99 -18.28 6.19
CA VAL A 81 -14.92 -18.90 5.39
C VAL A 81 -14.10 -19.92 6.20
N ASN A 82 -14.04 -19.77 7.52
CA ASN A 82 -13.29 -20.67 8.41
C ASN A 82 -14.14 -21.82 8.97
N THR A 83 -15.39 -21.96 8.53
CA THR A 83 -16.30 -23.07 8.92
C THR A 83 -16.27 -24.16 7.85
#